data_AF-A0A7W1QDC7-F1
#
_entry.id   AF-A0A7W1QDC7-F1
#
_cell.length_a   1.000
_cell.length_b   1.000
_cell.length_c   1.000
_cell.angle_alpha   90.00
_cell.angle_beta   90.00
_cell.angle_gamma   90.00
#
_symmetry.space_group_name_H-M   'P 1'
#
loop_
_entity.id
_entity.type
_entity.pdbx_description
1 polymer ?
#
loop_
_entity_poly.entity_id
_entity_poly.type
_entity_poly.pdbx_seq_one_letter_code
_entity_poly.pdbx_strand_id
1 'polypeptide(L)'
;MALLLKDRDATSGVAPEPPGASERIVVADYACATCAAAMLAGQDWCLECGNAAPGRLGARPGWRAAFTVIAVTMLLVVSVVVASYAALTSDAERQAAAPSAGN
;
A
#
# COMPACT_ATOMS: atom_id res chain seq x y z
N MET A 1 5.68 2.40 13.38
CA MET A 1 5.43 1.03 12.87
C MET A 1 4.81 0.06 13.89
N ALA A 2 4.99 0.23 15.21
CA ALA A 2 4.42 -0.69 16.20
C ALA A 2 2.88 -0.59 16.38
N LEU A 3 2.26 0.54 16.04
CA LEU A 3 0.82 0.74 16.25
C LEU A 3 -0.07 -0.05 15.27
N LEU A 4 0.38 -0.31 14.04
CA LEU A 4 -0.42 -1.03 13.04
C LEU A 4 -0.52 -2.54 13.30
N LEU A 5 0.44 -3.13 14.03
CA LEU A 5 0.42 -4.55 14.36
C LEU A 5 -0.58 -4.84 15.50
N LYS A 6 -0.70 -3.92 16.47
CA LYS A 6 -1.53 -4.07 17.68
C LYS A 6 -3.04 -4.05 17.41
N ASP A 7 -3.48 -3.31 16.39
CA ASP A 7 -4.89 -3.24 15.99
C ASP A 7 -5.41 -4.56 15.38
N ARG A 8 -4.53 -5.32 14.72
CA ARG A 8 -4.91 -6.57 14.03
C ARG A 8 -5.26 -7.70 14.99
N ASP A 9 -4.69 -7.68 16.20
CA ASP A 9 -4.89 -8.73 17.20
C ASP A 9 -6.21 -8.57 17.97
N ALA A 10 -6.81 -7.37 17.98
CA ALA A 10 -8.01 -7.08 18.77
C ALA A 10 -9.33 -7.60 18.16
N THR A 11 -9.34 -7.97 16.87
CA THR A 11 -10.53 -8.47 16.15
C THR A 11 -10.45 -9.97 15.85
N SER A 12 -9.79 -10.74 16.73
CA SER A 12 -9.89 -12.22 16.74
C SER A 12 -10.63 -12.67 18.00
N GLY A 13 -11.81 -12.10 18.22
CA GLY A 13 -12.73 -12.55 19.25
C GLY A 13 -13.30 -13.92 18.86
N VAL A 14 -13.24 -14.87 19.79
CA VAL A 14 -13.74 -16.24 19.66
C VAL A 14 -15.23 -16.18 19.33
N ALA A 15 -15.59 -16.43 18.07
CA ALA A 15 -16.96 -16.72 17.69
C ALA A 15 -17.26 -18.17 18.11
N PRO A 16 -18.39 -18.46 18.78
CA PRO A 16 -18.77 -19.83 19.07
C PRO A 16 -18.90 -20.62 17.77
N GLU A 17 -18.19 -21.74 17.67
CA GLU A 17 -18.19 -22.63 16.50
C GLU A 17 -19.60 -23.20 16.28
N PRO A 18 -20.27 -22.93 15.15
CA PRO A 18 -21.55 -23.55 14.86
C PRO A 18 -21.35 -25.06 14.66
N PRO A 19 -22.18 -25.92 15.27
CA PRO A 19 -22.08 -27.36 15.10
C PRO A 19 -22.44 -27.71 13.66
N GLY A 20 -21.42 -28.09 12.87
CA GLY A 20 -21.58 -28.40 11.46
C GLY A 20 -20.67 -27.60 10.53
N ALA A 21 -19.41 -27.36 10.91
CA ALA A 21 -18.34 -27.09 9.95
C ALA A 21 -18.11 -28.35 9.09
N SER A 22 -19.11 -28.69 8.28
CA SER A 22 -18.96 -29.57 7.15
C SER A 22 -17.87 -28.94 6.32
N GLU A 23 -16.74 -29.65 6.22
CA GLU A 23 -15.60 -29.27 5.40
C GLU A 23 -16.14 -28.76 4.06
N ARG A 24 -16.12 -27.43 3.87
CA ARG A 24 -16.60 -26.85 2.62
C ARG A 24 -15.62 -27.34 1.58
N ILE A 25 -15.98 -28.38 0.85
CA ILE A 25 -15.23 -28.83 -0.32
C ILE A 25 -15.33 -27.69 -1.31
N VAL A 26 -14.27 -26.89 -1.35
CA VAL A 26 -14.15 -25.80 -2.29
C VAL A 26 -13.75 -26.44 -3.63
N VAL A 27 -14.75 -26.67 -4.47
CA VAL A 27 -14.52 -27.14 -5.83
C VAL A 27 -13.90 -25.97 -6.61
N ALA A 28 -12.75 -26.21 -7.23
CA ALA A 28 -12.11 -25.21 -8.05
C ALA A 28 -12.89 -25.01 -9.35
N ASP A 29 -13.05 -23.76 -9.74
CA ASP A 29 -13.78 -23.36 -10.95
C ASP A 29 -12.88 -23.33 -12.19
N TYR A 30 -11.59 -22.98 -12.02
CA TYR A 30 -10.60 -22.93 -13.11
C TYR A 30 -9.16 -23.10 -12.63
N ALA A 31 -8.21 -23.23 -13.56
CA ALA A 31 -6.78 -23.35 -13.28
C ALA A 31 -6.01 -22.06 -13.60
N CYS A 32 -4.98 -21.76 -12.81
CA CYS A 32 -4.06 -20.65 -13.07
C CYS A 32 -3.29 -20.87 -14.38
N ALA A 33 -3.23 -19.84 -15.25
CA ALA A 33 -2.50 -19.92 -16.52
C ALA A 33 -0.97 -20.04 -16.36
N THR A 34 -0.42 -19.69 -15.19
CA THR A 34 1.04 -19.69 -14.94
C THR A 34 1.51 -20.97 -14.25
N CYS A 35 0.84 -21.41 -13.19
CA CYS A 35 1.27 -22.56 -12.37
C CYS A 35 0.26 -23.72 -12.34
N ALA A 36 -0.86 -23.62 -13.07
CA ALA A 36 -1.95 -24.61 -13.08
C ALA A 36 -2.64 -24.88 -11.73
N ALA A 37 -2.34 -24.12 -10.68
CA ALA A 37 -3.02 -24.23 -9.40
C ALA A 37 -4.53 -23.98 -9.54
N ALA A 38 -5.31 -24.67 -8.71
CA ALA A 38 -6.77 -24.60 -8.72
C ALA A 38 -7.26 -23.26 -8.13
N MET A 39 -8.22 -22.60 -8.77
CA MET A 39 -8.73 -21.28 -8.39
C MET A 39 -10.27 -21.26 -8.35
N LEU A 40 -10.83 -20.45 -7.45
CA LEU A 40 -12.26 -20.22 -7.33
C LEU A 40 -12.72 -19.05 -8.22
N ALA A 41 -13.97 -19.10 -8.66
CA ALA A 41 -14.68 -18.00 -9.26
C ALA A 41 -14.73 -16.80 -8.29
N GLY A 42 -14.17 -15.67 -8.71
CA GLY A 42 -14.07 -14.46 -7.89
C GLY A 42 -12.73 -14.27 -7.19
N GLN A 43 -11.80 -15.23 -7.28
CA GLN A 43 -10.44 -15.07 -6.77
C GLN A 43 -9.60 -14.22 -7.74
N ASP A 44 -9.18 -13.03 -7.31
CA ASP A 44 -8.47 -12.08 -8.17
C ASP A 44 -6.97 -12.42 -8.35
N TRP A 45 -6.38 -13.21 -7.45
CA TRP A 45 -4.98 -13.64 -7.48
C TRP A 45 -4.82 -15.12 -7.12
N CYS A 46 -3.91 -15.83 -7.79
CA CYS A 46 -3.54 -17.18 -7.40
C CYS A 46 -2.81 -17.15 -6.05
N LEU A 47 -3.31 -17.90 -5.06
CA LEU A 47 -2.71 -17.97 -3.73
C LEU A 47 -1.39 -18.76 -3.68
N GLU A 48 -1.13 -19.59 -4.68
CA GLU A 48 0.08 -20.41 -4.76
C GLU A 48 1.25 -19.65 -5.38
N CYS A 49 1.03 -18.93 -6.50
CA CYS A 49 2.11 -18.27 -7.25
C CYS A 49 2.01 -16.75 -7.31
N GLY A 50 0.90 -16.16 -6.85
CA GLY A 50 0.68 -14.70 -6.87
C GLY A 50 0.28 -14.11 -8.23
N ASN A 51 0.12 -14.91 -9.28
CA ASN A 51 -0.28 -14.38 -10.59
C ASN A 51 -1.75 -13.92 -10.58
N ALA A 52 -2.03 -12.78 -11.22
CA ALA A 52 -3.38 -12.25 -11.31
C ALA A 52 -4.30 -13.10 -12.21
N ALA A 53 -5.59 -13.12 -11.89
CA ALA A 53 -6.59 -13.79 -12.72
C ALA A 53 -6.78 -13.06 -14.06
N PRO A 54 -6.78 -13.80 -15.20
CA PRO A 54 -6.91 -13.20 -16.52
C PRO A 54 -8.28 -12.53 -16.71
N GLY A 55 -8.31 -11.32 -17.25
CA GLY A 55 -9.54 -10.59 -17.58
C GLY A 55 -10.34 -10.03 -16.40
N ARG A 56 -9.97 -10.34 -15.14
CA ARG A 56 -10.73 -9.93 -13.96
C ARG A 56 -10.29 -8.61 -13.35
N LEU A 57 -9.04 -8.23 -13.58
CA LEU A 57 -8.61 -6.83 -13.54
C LEU A 57 -9.28 -6.17 -14.75
N GLY A 58 -10.47 -5.58 -14.57
CA GLY A 58 -11.24 -4.98 -15.68
C GLY A 58 -10.41 -4.06 -16.57
N ALA A 59 -10.95 -3.58 -17.69
CA ALA A 59 -10.14 -2.95 -18.73
C ALA A 59 -9.16 -1.84 -18.25
N ARG A 60 -9.45 -1.05 -17.18
CA ARG A 60 -8.52 -0.04 -16.61
C ARG A 60 -8.78 0.40 -15.13
N PRO A 61 -8.85 -0.47 -14.10
CA PRO A 61 -8.96 -0.04 -12.70
C PRO A 61 -7.64 0.53 -12.13
N GLY A 62 -6.51 0.32 -12.80
CA GLY A 62 -5.19 0.79 -12.34
C GLY A 62 -4.90 2.26 -12.62
N TRP A 63 -5.64 2.94 -13.50
CA TRP A 63 -5.24 4.30 -13.91
C TRP A 63 -5.50 5.32 -12.80
N ARG A 64 -6.66 5.23 -12.13
CA ARG A 64 -6.94 6.08 -10.96
C ARG A 64 -5.95 5.83 -9.83
N ALA A 65 -5.67 4.55 -9.53
CA ALA A 65 -4.69 4.18 -8.52
C ALA A 65 -3.27 4.70 -8.88
N ALA A 66 -2.83 4.52 -10.12
CA ALA A 66 -1.55 5.04 -10.59
C ALA A 66 -1.47 6.57 -10.46
N PHE A 67 -2.53 7.29 -10.88
CA PHE A 67 -2.60 8.74 -10.71
C PHE A 67 -2.52 9.17 -9.26
N THR A 68 -3.22 8.48 -8.35
CA THR A 68 -3.14 8.81 -6.92
C THR A 68 -1.74 8.59 -6.36
N VAL A 69 -1.07 7.50 -6.72
CA VAL A 69 0.30 7.23 -6.27
C VAL A 69 1.26 8.31 -6.79
N ILE A 70 1.15 8.67 -8.07
CA ILE A 70 1.96 9.73 -8.68
C ILE A 70 1.72 11.08 -8.00
N ALA A 71 0.45 11.45 -7.80
CA ALA A 71 0.07 12.71 -7.18
C ALA A 71 0.58 12.82 -5.73
N VAL A 72 0.40 11.77 -4.92
CA VAL A 72 0.90 11.73 -3.55
C VAL A 72 2.43 11.82 -3.53
N THR A 73 3.12 11.08 -4.40
CA THR A 73 4.58 11.13 -4.48
C THR A 73 5.08 12.52 -4.86
N MET A 74 4.47 13.17 -5.85
CA MET A 74 4.81 14.54 -6.23
C MET A 74 4.57 15.53 -5.10
N LEU A 75 3.45 15.40 -4.38
CA LEU A 75 3.15 16.25 -3.24
C LEU A 75 4.20 16.11 -2.13
N LEU A 76 4.63 14.88 -1.84
CA LEU A 76 5.72 14.63 -0.90
C LEU A 76 7.03 15.27 -1.37
N VAL A 77 7.42 15.09 -2.62
CA VAL A 77 8.64 15.69 -3.18
C VAL A 77 8.60 17.21 -3.08
N VAL A 78 7.49 17.85 -3.46
CA VAL A 78 7.31 19.30 -3.37
C VAL A 78 7.44 19.78 -1.92
N SER A 79 6.85 19.07 -0.97
CA SER A 79 6.94 19.44 0.45
C SER A 79 8.38 19.42 0.98
N VAL A 80 9.19 18.43 0.58
CA VAL A 80 10.60 18.32 0.98
C VAL A 80 11.43 19.45 0.37
N VAL A 81 11.18 19.81 -0.88
CA VAL A 81 11.86 20.91 -1.57
C VAL A 81 11.55 22.23 -0.89
N VAL A 82 10.28 22.51 -0.59
CA VAL A 82 9.86 23.74 0.09
C VAL A 82 10.47 23.85 1.48
N ALA A 83 10.45 22.76 2.27
CA ALA A 83 11.05 22.75 3.61
C ALA A 83 12.57 23.00 3.57
N SER A 84 13.27 22.37 2.63
CA SER A 84 14.72 22.56 2.44
C SER A 84 15.05 23.99 2.03
N TYR A 85 14.26 24.57 1.12
CA TYR A 85 14.44 25.96 0.69
C TYR A 85 14.22 26.95 1.83
N ALA A 86 13.18 26.73 2.65
CA ALA A 86 12.89 27.56 3.81
C ALA A 86 14.04 27.54 4.85
N ALA A 87 14.67 26.39 5.06
CA ALA A 87 15.84 26.29 5.94
C ALA A 87 17.03 27.07 5.37
N LEU A 88 17.36 26.87 4.08
CA LEU A 88 18.47 27.57 3.42
C LEU A 88 18.32 29.09 3.44
N THR A 89 17.12 29.62 3.16
CA THR A 89 16.87 31.06 3.20
C THR A 89 16.97 31.62 4.63
N SER A 90 16.47 30.88 5.62
CA SER A 90 16.55 31.29 7.03
C SER A 90 18.01 31.35 7.51
N ASP A 91 18.84 30.40 7.09
CA ASP A 91 20.27 30.40 7.41
C ASP A 91 21.02 31.55 6.72
N ALA A 92 20.68 31.85 5.47
CA ALA A 92 21.26 32.98 4.74
C ALA A 92 20.93 34.33 5.40
N GLU A 93 19.68 34.54 5.84
CA GLU A 93 19.27 35.74 6.56
C GLU A 93 20.00 35.89 7.90
N ARG A 94 20.17 34.80 8.65
CA ARG A 94 20.94 34.80 9.91
C ARG A 94 22.40 35.17 9.70
N GLN A 95 23.02 34.68 8.63
CA GLN A 95 24.41 35.01 8.30
C GLN A 95 24.55 36.48 7.89
N ALA A 96 23.59 37.02 7.12
CA ALA A 96 23.59 38.42 6.72
C ALA A 96 23.36 39.38 7.91
N ALA A 97 22.58 38.97 8.91
CA ALA A 97 22.33 39.74 10.12
C ALA A 97 23.40 39.58 11.20
N ALA A 98 24.33 38.62 11.04
CA ALA A 98 25.40 38.41 12.01
C ALA A 98 26.37 39.61 11.98
N PRO A 99 26.70 40.21 13.13
CA PRO A 99 27.67 41.28 13.18
C PRO A 99 29.03 40.76 12.72
N SER A 100 29.70 41.52 11.86
CA SER A 100 31.07 41.23 11.43
C SER A 100 32.00 41.26 12.65
N ALA A 101 32.51 40.10 13.06
CA ALA A 101 33.68 40.04 13.93
C ALA A 101 34.88 40.50 13.09
N GLY A 102 35.09 41.82 13.07
CA GLY A 102 36.27 42.44 12.50
C GLY A 102 37.48 42.10 13.37
N ASN A 103 38.50 41.51 12.74
CA ASN A 103 39.81 41.28 13.32
C ASN A 103 40.73 42.41 12.88
#